data_AF-A0A7T8HMK7-F1
#
_entry.id   AF-A0A7T8HMK7-F1
#
_cell.length_a   1.000
_cell.length_b   1.000
_cell.length_c   1.000
_cell.angle_alpha   90.00
_cell.angle_beta   90.00
_cell.angle_gamma   90.00
#
_symmetry.space_group_name_H-M   'P 1'
#
loop_
_entity.id
_entity.type
_entity.pdbx_description
1 polymer ?
#
loop_
_entity_poly.entity_id
_entity_poly.type
_entity_poly.pdbx_seq_one_letter_code
_entity_poly.pdbx_strand_id
1 'polypeptide(L)'
;ESKHYEPKDLIFHFPKKTLHEERAILLGRNGQDEDALFTYLYVVKDLPKALLYCSEAKDKHSCFSLLVYLLLLPSPSKEKPHLMEESEIAPGEEAIYALEDVLSILQTHVRDIDLKILIKHLPGSVQLSSLRHNLRSGISESNSSKHNSQIQRGLIHSEFLRLQKRRLTDMDICSICKKRLSPGNTFVRLPEDTSLVHYSCYEKRLNNPSLSAFF
;
A
#
# COMPACT_ATOMS: atom_id res chain seq x y z
N GLU A 1 3.92 -14.37 -15.26
CA GLU A 1 2.71 -14.95 -14.62
C GLU A 1 1.51 -14.81 -15.55
N SER A 2 0.68 -15.85 -15.68
CA SER A 2 -0.50 -15.86 -16.55
C SER A 2 -1.69 -15.18 -15.86
N LYS A 3 -2.41 -14.32 -16.60
CA LYS A 3 -3.61 -13.59 -16.15
C LYS A 3 -4.93 -14.27 -16.56
N HIS A 4 -4.87 -15.49 -17.07
CA HIS A 4 -5.99 -16.14 -17.78
C HIS A 4 -6.79 -17.13 -16.93
N TYR A 5 -6.63 -17.12 -15.61
CA TYR A 5 -7.35 -18.03 -14.73
C TYR A 5 -8.19 -17.25 -13.72
N GLU A 6 -9.48 -17.60 -13.61
CA GLU A 6 -10.43 -17.05 -12.63
C GLU A 6 -10.33 -17.82 -11.29
N PRO A 7 -9.70 -17.24 -10.24
CA PRO A 7 -9.35 -17.96 -9.00
C PRO A 7 -10.51 -18.73 -8.34
N LYS A 8 -11.74 -18.25 -8.51
CA LYS A 8 -12.97 -18.84 -7.97
C LYS A 8 -13.18 -20.30 -8.40
N ASP A 9 -12.90 -20.60 -9.67
CA ASP A 9 -13.12 -21.92 -10.22
C ASP A 9 -12.05 -22.92 -9.72
N LEU A 10 -10.84 -22.44 -9.37
CA LEU A 10 -9.74 -23.31 -8.90
C LEU A 10 -9.95 -23.68 -7.45
N ILE A 11 -10.43 -22.74 -6.63
CA ILE A 11 -10.57 -22.94 -5.18
C ILE A 11 -11.45 -24.16 -4.87
N PHE A 12 -12.50 -24.40 -5.66
CA PHE A 12 -13.39 -25.56 -5.47
C PHE A 12 -12.70 -26.90 -5.79
N HIS A 13 -11.80 -26.92 -6.77
CA HIS A 13 -11.07 -28.12 -7.19
C HIS A 13 -9.72 -28.28 -6.50
N PHE A 14 -9.26 -27.28 -5.78
CA PHE A 14 -7.95 -27.29 -5.14
C PHE A 14 -7.93 -28.25 -3.94
N PRO A 15 -6.86 -29.05 -3.77
CA PRO A 15 -6.72 -29.94 -2.62
C PRO A 15 -6.94 -29.19 -1.30
N LYS A 16 -7.82 -29.72 -0.44
CA LYS A 16 -8.08 -29.12 0.88
C LYS A 16 -6.97 -29.48 1.89
N LYS A 17 -6.50 -30.73 1.83
CA LYS A 17 -5.58 -31.32 2.83
C LYS A 17 -4.08 -31.19 2.51
N THR A 18 -3.72 -30.56 1.39
CA THR A 18 -2.32 -30.39 0.95
C THR A 18 -2.19 -29.05 0.23
N LEU A 19 -0.98 -28.46 0.18
CA LEU A 19 -0.70 -27.19 -0.52
C LEU A 19 -1.41 -25.98 0.11
N HIS A 20 -1.33 -25.85 1.44
CA HIS A 20 -2.03 -24.78 2.18
C HIS A 20 -1.55 -23.37 1.81
N GLU A 21 -0.28 -23.20 1.45
CA GLU A 21 0.26 -21.91 1.03
C GLU A 21 -0.31 -21.46 -0.32
N GLU A 22 -0.31 -22.35 -1.30
CA GLU A 22 -0.87 -22.09 -2.62
C GLU A 22 -2.37 -21.81 -2.53
N ARG A 23 -3.08 -22.52 -1.64
CA ARG A 23 -4.48 -22.25 -1.31
C ARG A 23 -4.67 -20.85 -0.73
N ALA A 24 -3.84 -20.43 0.22
CA ALA A 24 -3.91 -19.09 0.81
C ALA A 24 -3.71 -17.99 -0.26
N ILE A 25 -2.78 -18.19 -1.20
CA ILE A 25 -2.57 -17.28 -2.34
C ILE A 25 -3.82 -17.19 -3.22
N LEU A 26 -4.47 -18.33 -3.52
CA LEU A 26 -5.70 -18.36 -4.31
C LEU A 26 -6.86 -17.65 -3.61
N LEU A 27 -7.02 -17.88 -2.31
CA LEU A 27 -8.03 -17.22 -1.46
C LEU A 27 -7.83 -15.71 -1.47
N GLY A 28 -6.59 -15.24 -1.31
CA GLY A 28 -6.27 -13.83 -1.37
C GLY A 28 -6.56 -13.19 -2.73
N ARG A 29 -6.23 -13.89 -3.82
CA ARG A 29 -6.59 -13.45 -5.18
C ARG A 29 -8.11 -13.37 -5.40
N ASN A 30 -8.88 -14.20 -4.69
CA ASN A 30 -10.35 -14.15 -4.68
C ASN A 30 -10.94 -13.05 -3.77
N GLY A 31 -10.09 -12.27 -3.07
CA GLY A 31 -10.52 -11.25 -2.11
C GLY A 31 -10.95 -11.81 -0.76
N GLN A 32 -10.59 -13.06 -0.45
CA GLN A 32 -10.85 -13.71 0.83
C GLN A 32 -9.64 -13.58 1.73
N ASP A 33 -9.35 -12.34 2.13
CA ASP A 33 -8.18 -12.01 2.97
C ASP A 33 -8.25 -12.72 4.34
N GLU A 34 -9.45 -12.89 4.89
CA GLU A 34 -9.67 -13.58 6.18
C GLU A 34 -9.24 -15.04 6.12
N ASP A 35 -9.75 -15.78 5.14
CA ASP A 35 -9.41 -17.19 4.94
C ASP A 35 -7.91 -17.37 4.63
N ALA A 36 -7.32 -16.45 3.85
CA ALA A 36 -5.90 -16.48 3.52
C ALA A 36 -5.02 -16.26 4.75
N LEU A 37 -5.29 -15.21 5.54
CA LEU A 37 -4.57 -14.92 6.78
C LEU A 37 -4.77 -16.01 7.82
N PHE A 38 -5.98 -16.54 7.94
CA PHE A 38 -6.27 -17.67 8.82
C PHE A 38 -5.43 -18.90 8.44
N THR A 39 -5.32 -19.19 7.14
CA THR A 39 -4.47 -20.29 6.66
C THR A 39 -3.01 -20.07 7.03
N TYR A 40 -2.46 -18.87 6.84
CA TYR A 40 -1.07 -18.57 7.22
C TYR A 40 -0.81 -18.68 8.72
N LEU A 41 -1.73 -18.19 9.56
CA LEU A 41 -1.56 -18.15 11.02
C LEU A 41 -1.84 -19.49 11.71
N TYR A 42 -2.92 -20.18 11.32
CA TYR A 42 -3.40 -21.35 12.06
C TYR A 42 -3.02 -22.68 11.40
N VAL A 43 -2.92 -22.73 10.06
CA VAL A 43 -2.63 -23.97 9.33
C VAL A 43 -1.14 -24.08 9.02
N VAL A 44 -0.57 -23.06 8.37
CA VAL A 44 0.85 -23.01 8.01
C VAL A 44 1.72 -22.61 9.22
N LYS A 45 1.16 -21.84 10.16
CA LYS A 45 1.84 -21.30 11.35
C LYS A 45 3.08 -20.45 10.99
N ASP A 46 2.98 -19.67 9.91
CA ASP A 46 4.06 -18.80 9.38
C ASP A 46 3.60 -17.33 9.39
N LEU A 47 3.95 -16.64 10.48
CA LEU A 47 3.67 -15.22 10.68
C LEU A 47 4.40 -14.31 9.68
N PRO A 48 5.71 -14.50 9.38
CA PRO A 48 6.39 -13.75 8.32
C PRO A 48 5.63 -13.75 6.99
N LYS A 49 5.05 -14.89 6.59
CA LYS A 49 4.23 -14.96 5.37
C LYS A 49 2.92 -14.19 5.50
N ALA A 50 2.24 -14.24 6.65
CA ALA A 50 1.05 -13.43 6.90
C ALA A 50 1.34 -11.91 6.82
N LEU A 51 2.49 -11.48 7.33
CA LEU A 51 2.95 -10.09 7.24
C LEU A 51 3.29 -9.69 5.81
N LEU A 52 3.99 -10.56 5.08
CA LEU A 52 4.31 -10.34 3.66
C LEU A 52 3.02 -10.21 2.84
N TYR A 53 2.05 -11.08 3.07
CA TYR A 53 0.73 -11.04 2.43
C TYR A 53 0.06 -9.67 2.62
N CYS A 54 -0.01 -9.15 3.86
CA CYS A 54 -0.58 -7.82 4.10
C CYS A 54 0.24 -6.67 3.53
N SER A 55 1.57 -6.83 3.40
CA SER A 55 2.42 -5.81 2.78
C SER A 55 2.17 -5.67 1.27
N GLU A 56 1.72 -6.74 0.61
CA GLU A 56 1.42 -6.81 -0.82
C GLU A 56 -0.07 -6.62 -1.14
N ALA A 57 -0.94 -6.61 -0.12
CA ALA A 57 -2.38 -6.45 -0.28
C ALA A 57 -2.76 -5.09 -0.91
N LYS A 58 -3.85 -5.10 -1.69
CA LYS A 58 -4.41 -3.88 -2.32
C LYS A 58 -4.83 -2.84 -1.26
N ASP A 59 -5.49 -3.31 -0.21
CA ASP A 59 -5.82 -2.51 0.97
C ASP A 59 -5.03 -3.04 2.18
N LYS A 60 -3.85 -2.45 2.38
CA LYS A 60 -2.97 -2.80 3.50
C LYS A 60 -3.65 -2.55 4.85
N HIS A 61 -4.42 -1.47 4.97
CA HIS A 61 -5.07 -1.12 6.23
C HIS A 61 -6.09 -2.19 6.64
N SER A 62 -6.96 -2.60 5.71
CA SER A 62 -7.92 -3.67 5.97
C SER A 62 -7.24 -4.99 6.32
N CYS A 63 -6.20 -5.38 5.55
CA CYS A 63 -5.47 -6.63 5.81
C CYS A 63 -4.78 -6.63 7.19
N PHE A 64 -4.05 -5.56 7.54
CA PHE A 64 -3.40 -5.47 8.84
C PHE A 64 -4.41 -5.42 9.99
N SER A 65 -5.59 -4.82 9.79
CA SER A 65 -6.69 -4.87 10.77
C SER A 65 -7.12 -6.29 11.06
N LEU A 66 -7.28 -7.09 10.00
CA LEU A 66 -7.68 -8.48 10.10
C LEU A 66 -6.59 -9.35 10.73
N LEU A 67 -5.33 -9.12 10.36
CA LEU A 67 -4.18 -9.79 10.96
C LEU A 67 -4.09 -9.53 12.47
N VAL A 68 -4.21 -8.28 12.91
CA VAL A 68 -4.19 -7.92 14.34
C VAL A 68 -5.38 -8.55 15.07
N TYR A 69 -6.57 -8.52 14.47
CA TYR A 69 -7.76 -9.17 15.03
C TYR A 69 -7.54 -10.67 15.22
N LEU A 70 -7.05 -11.38 14.19
CA LEU A 70 -6.78 -12.82 14.25
C LEU A 70 -5.71 -13.16 15.28
N LEU A 71 -4.62 -12.40 15.36
CA LEU A 71 -3.56 -12.63 16.36
C LEU A 71 -4.04 -12.48 17.81
N LEU A 72 -5.07 -11.66 18.05
CA LEU A 72 -5.61 -11.39 19.39
C LEU A 72 -6.77 -12.33 19.76
N LEU A 73 -7.20 -13.24 18.88
CA LEU A 73 -8.24 -14.22 19.18
C LEU A 73 -7.70 -15.33 20.09
N PRO A 74 -8.28 -15.57 21.28
CA PRO A 74 -7.80 -16.55 22.25
C PRO A 74 -7.98 -18.02 21.80
N SER A 75 -8.73 -18.27 20.74
CA SER A 75 -8.89 -19.56 20.09
C SER A 75 -9.59 -19.31 18.74
N PRO A 76 -9.33 -20.08 17.67
CA PRO A 76 -10.16 -20.08 16.48
C PRO A 76 -11.58 -20.53 16.89
N SER A 77 -12.38 -19.55 17.27
CA SER A 77 -13.75 -19.74 17.74
C SER A 77 -14.56 -20.36 16.59
N LYS A 78 -15.54 -21.18 16.94
CA LYS A 78 -16.28 -22.12 16.06
C LYS A 78 -16.94 -21.54 14.80
N GLU A 79 -16.85 -20.23 14.58
CA GLU A 79 -17.21 -19.56 13.34
C GLU A 79 -15.95 -19.47 12.47
N LYS A 80 -15.59 -20.58 11.84
CA LYS A 80 -14.54 -20.61 10.82
C LYS A 80 -14.99 -19.74 9.65
N PRO A 81 -14.09 -18.95 9.02
CA PRO A 81 -14.44 -18.23 7.80
C PRO A 81 -14.88 -19.23 6.72
N HIS A 82 -15.81 -18.79 5.87
CA HIS A 82 -16.84 -19.59 5.18
C HIS A 82 -16.35 -20.71 4.22
N LEU A 83 -15.05 -21.04 4.17
CA LEU A 83 -14.48 -22.07 3.30
C LEU A 83 -13.66 -23.16 4.00
N MET A 84 -13.54 -23.14 5.33
CA MET A 84 -12.81 -24.19 6.06
C MET A 84 -13.76 -25.19 6.71
N GLU A 85 -14.02 -26.30 6.02
CA GLU A 85 -14.75 -27.45 6.57
C GLU A 85 -14.06 -28.01 7.82
N GLU A 86 -14.84 -28.72 8.63
CA GLU A 86 -14.65 -28.98 10.06
C GLU A 86 -13.32 -29.65 10.49
N SER A 87 -12.46 -30.12 9.58
CA SER A 87 -11.44 -31.14 9.90
C SER A 87 -9.96 -30.74 9.88
N GLU A 88 -9.57 -29.47 9.88
CA GLU A 88 -8.13 -29.09 9.77
C GLU A 88 -7.49 -28.54 11.05
N ILE A 89 -8.28 -28.26 12.09
CA ILE A 89 -7.77 -27.83 13.40
C ILE A 89 -8.28 -28.85 14.42
N ALA A 90 -7.35 -29.52 15.11
CA ALA A 90 -7.71 -30.43 16.18
C ALA A 90 -8.49 -29.65 17.27
N PRO A 91 -9.68 -30.13 17.69
CA PRO A 91 -10.43 -29.47 18.76
C PRO A 91 -9.60 -29.52 20.05
N GLY A 92 -9.11 -28.35 20.49
CA GLY A 92 -8.35 -28.22 21.74
C GLY A 92 -6.96 -27.58 21.64
N GLU A 93 -6.51 -27.10 20.48
CA GLU A 93 -5.30 -26.26 20.44
C GLU A 93 -5.58 -24.88 21.08
N GLU A 94 -4.88 -24.61 22.18
CA GLU A 94 -4.82 -23.31 22.87
C GLU A 94 -4.31 -22.22 21.90
N ALA A 95 -4.47 -20.95 22.30
CA ALA A 95 -3.97 -19.80 21.53
C ALA A 95 -2.55 -20.05 21.00
N ILE A 96 -2.38 -20.04 19.67
CA ILE A 96 -1.10 -20.34 19.01
C ILE A 96 0.01 -19.37 19.42
N TYR A 97 -0.37 -18.13 19.73
CA TYR A 97 0.54 -17.08 20.19
C TYR A 97 0.12 -16.63 21.58
N ALA A 98 1.08 -16.61 22.52
CA ALA A 98 0.85 -15.96 23.80
C ALA A 98 0.67 -14.45 23.59
N LEU A 99 -0.09 -13.80 24.47
CA LEU A 99 -0.34 -12.36 24.37
C LEU A 99 0.97 -11.56 24.33
N GLU A 100 1.98 -11.99 25.10
CA GLU A 100 3.31 -11.39 25.14
C GLU A 100 4.01 -11.46 23.79
N ASP A 101 3.92 -12.60 23.09
CA ASP A 101 4.50 -12.79 21.77
C ASP A 101 3.79 -11.92 20.73
N VAL A 102 2.45 -11.92 20.75
CA VAL A 102 1.63 -11.05 19.89
C VAL A 102 2.00 -9.59 20.10
N LEU A 103 2.13 -9.15 21.35
CA LEU A 103 2.57 -7.80 21.64
C LEU A 103 3.96 -7.54 21.07
N SER A 104 4.95 -8.42 21.27
CA SER A 104 6.30 -8.24 20.72
C SER A 104 6.33 -8.13 19.18
N ILE A 105 5.48 -8.90 18.50
CA ILE A 105 5.31 -8.88 17.03
C ILE A 105 4.71 -7.53 16.61
N LEU A 106 3.64 -7.11 17.27
CA LEU A 106 2.99 -5.84 17.00
C LEU A 106 3.94 -4.67 17.24
N GLN A 107 4.87 -4.77 18.20
CA GLN A 107 5.93 -3.80 18.47
C GLN A 107 7.00 -3.74 17.37
N THR A 108 7.29 -4.87 16.74
CA THR A 108 8.27 -4.94 15.64
C THR A 108 7.69 -4.36 14.34
N HIS A 109 6.37 -4.53 14.12
CA HIS A 109 5.68 -4.14 12.89
C HIS A 109 4.82 -2.87 13.00
N VAL A 110 5.02 -2.04 14.04
CA VAL A 110 4.27 -0.78 14.26
C VAL A 110 4.36 0.19 13.08
N ARG A 111 5.45 0.11 12.29
CA ARG A 111 5.64 0.96 11.11
C ARG A 111 4.69 0.60 9.98
N ASP A 112 4.34 -0.68 9.89
CA ASP A 112 3.49 -1.22 8.83
C ASP A 112 2.00 -1.21 9.22
N ILE A 113 1.71 -1.18 10.52
CA ILE A 113 0.37 -1.22 11.09
C ILE A 113 -0.09 0.18 11.52
N ASP A 114 -1.25 0.64 11.03
CA ASP A 114 -1.84 1.91 11.52
C ASP A 114 -2.14 1.80 13.02
N LEU A 115 -1.56 2.71 13.81
CA LEU A 115 -1.78 2.80 15.25
C LEU A 115 -3.27 2.87 15.64
N LYS A 116 -4.13 3.47 14.81
CA LYS A 116 -5.57 3.53 15.07
C LYS A 116 -6.21 2.15 15.04
N ILE A 117 -5.75 1.30 14.13
CA ILE A 117 -6.22 -0.07 13.97
C ILE A 117 -5.77 -0.89 15.18
N LEU A 118 -4.49 -0.79 15.53
CA LEU A 118 -3.92 -1.45 16.70
C LEU A 118 -4.70 -1.11 17.99
N ILE A 119 -4.94 0.18 18.24
CA ILE A 119 -5.65 0.64 19.45
C ILE A 119 -7.10 0.12 19.50
N LYS A 120 -7.79 0.02 18.36
CA LYS A 120 -9.18 -0.48 18.32
C LYS A 120 -9.30 -1.96 18.66
N HIS A 121 -8.29 -2.76 18.32
CA HIS A 121 -8.34 -4.22 18.48
C HIS A 121 -7.67 -4.74 19.74
N LEU A 122 -6.87 -3.91 20.43
CA LEU A 122 -6.21 -4.30 21.68
C LEU A 122 -7.22 -4.68 22.78
N PRO A 123 -7.04 -5.83 23.45
CA PRO A 123 -7.88 -6.21 24.56
C PRO A 123 -7.63 -5.27 25.76
N GLY A 124 -8.69 -5.01 26.54
CA GLY A 124 -8.64 -4.11 27.69
C GLY A 124 -7.71 -4.55 28.83
N SER A 125 -7.19 -5.78 28.78
CA SER A 125 -6.16 -6.30 29.70
C SER A 125 -4.76 -5.76 29.41
N VAL A 126 -4.49 -5.25 28.20
CA VAL A 126 -3.18 -4.75 27.81
C VAL A 126 -2.99 -3.33 28.34
N GLN A 127 -1.98 -3.15 29.19
CA GLN A 127 -1.61 -1.82 29.67
C GLN A 127 -0.99 -0.99 28.54
N LEU A 128 -1.52 0.21 28.31
CA LEU A 128 -0.99 1.15 27.31
C LEU A 128 0.49 1.54 27.56
N SER A 129 0.95 1.44 28.81
CA SER A 129 2.35 1.65 29.19
C SER A 129 3.31 0.73 28.42
N SER A 130 2.93 -0.53 28.19
CA SER A 130 3.70 -1.52 27.42
C SER A 130 3.85 -1.14 25.95
N LEU A 131 2.96 -0.29 25.44
CA LEU A 131 2.97 0.18 24.06
C LEU A 131 3.59 1.56 23.90
N ARG A 132 4.07 2.20 24.98
CA ARG A 132 4.54 3.60 24.96
C ARG A 132 5.59 3.89 23.87
N HIS A 133 6.58 3.02 23.70
CA HIS A 133 7.61 3.21 22.67
C HIS A 133 7.00 3.19 21.26
N ASN A 134 6.10 2.24 21.02
CA ASN A 134 5.40 2.01 19.75
C ASN A 134 4.49 3.17 19.39
N LEU A 135 3.66 3.61 20.35
CA LEU A 135 2.80 4.77 20.17
C LEU A 135 3.62 6.01 19.88
N ARG A 136 4.74 6.22 20.59
CA ARG A 136 5.61 7.39 20.37
C ARG A 136 6.25 7.35 18.99
N SER A 137 6.78 6.21 18.57
CA SER A 137 7.41 6.02 17.25
C SER A 137 6.39 6.18 16.13
N GLY A 138 5.23 5.51 16.20
CA GLY A 138 4.21 5.60 15.16
C GLY A 138 3.53 6.96 15.09
N ILE A 139 3.31 7.66 16.21
CA ILE A 139 2.80 9.05 16.20
C ILE A 139 3.83 9.99 15.58
N SER A 140 5.10 9.86 15.96
CA SER A 140 6.17 10.67 15.40
C SER A 140 6.26 10.47 13.88
N GLU A 141 6.20 9.23 13.40
CA GLU A 141 6.24 8.92 11.97
C GLU A 141 5.00 9.44 11.24
N SER A 142 3.80 9.26 11.82
CA SER A 142 2.56 9.81 11.25
C SER A 142 2.62 11.33 11.11
N ASN A 143 3.18 12.01 12.11
CA ASN A 143 3.37 13.46 12.06
C ASN A 143 4.43 13.86 11.02
N SER A 144 5.56 13.15 10.96
CA SER A 144 6.61 13.37 9.96
C SER A 144 6.07 13.19 8.54
N SER A 145 5.34 12.12 8.27
CA SER A 145 4.73 11.84 6.97
C SER A 145 3.72 12.93 6.56
N LYS A 146 2.85 13.37 7.48
CA LYS A 146 1.93 14.50 7.25
C LYS A 146 2.68 15.80 6.98
N HIS A 147 3.69 16.10 7.79
CA HIS A 147 4.49 17.32 7.65
C HIS A 147 5.23 17.34 6.30
N ASN A 148 5.89 16.24 5.93
CA ASN A 148 6.58 16.11 4.65
C ASN A 148 5.60 16.26 3.48
N SER A 149 4.42 15.65 3.56
CA SER A 149 3.37 15.80 2.54
C SER A 149 2.90 17.25 2.41
N GLN A 150 2.75 17.97 3.53
CA GLN A 150 2.38 19.39 3.53
C GLN A 150 3.49 20.26 2.93
N ILE A 151 4.75 20.00 3.28
CA ILE A 151 5.91 20.69 2.70
C ILE A 151 5.94 20.46 1.19
N GLN A 152 5.84 19.22 0.73
CA GLN A 152 5.85 18.89 -0.70
C GLN A 152 4.74 19.62 -1.46
N ARG A 153 3.51 19.63 -0.92
CA ARG A 153 2.40 20.40 -1.50
C ARG A 153 2.70 21.89 -1.54
N GLY A 154 3.25 22.44 -0.46
CA GLY A 154 3.64 23.84 -0.36
C GLY A 154 4.72 24.21 -1.37
N LEU A 155 5.74 23.37 -1.54
CA LEU A 155 6.82 23.56 -2.51
C LEU A 155 6.28 23.54 -3.94
N ILE A 156 5.50 22.52 -4.32
CA ILE A 156 4.86 22.42 -5.64
C ILE A 156 3.99 23.65 -5.91
N HIS A 157 3.18 24.04 -4.93
CA HIS A 157 2.32 25.22 -5.07
C HIS A 157 3.12 26.52 -5.21
N SER A 158 4.20 26.68 -4.45
CA SER A 158 5.07 27.86 -4.54
C SER A 158 5.79 27.93 -5.90
N GLU A 159 6.20 26.78 -6.44
CA GLU A 159 6.82 26.65 -7.76
C GLU A 159 5.81 27.02 -8.84
N PHE A 160 4.60 26.46 -8.77
CA PHE A 160 3.50 26.80 -9.66
C PHE A 160 3.21 28.31 -9.68
N LEU A 161 3.09 28.95 -8.51
CA LEU A 161 2.85 30.38 -8.42
C LEU A 161 4.03 31.20 -8.98
N ARG A 162 5.27 30.76 -8.78
CA ARG A 162 6.47 31.37 -9.35
C ARG A 162 6.43 31.31 -10.88
N LEU A 163 6.09 30.14 -11.44
CA LEU A 163 5.96 29.96 -12.88
C LEU A 163 4.82 30.79 -13.46
N GLN A 164 3.68 30.90 -12.77
CA GLN A 164 2.53 31.69 -13.21
C GLN A 164 2.85 33.19 -13.26
N LYS A 165 3.65 33.70 -12.31
CA LYS A 165 4.06 35.12 -12.29
C LYS A 165 5.20 35.45 -13.25
N ARG A 166 5.95 34.46 -13.74
CA ARG A 166 7.05 34.68 -14.68
C ARG A 166 6.51 35.15 -16.03
N ARG A 167 6.79 36.41 -16.36
CA ARG A 167 6.53 36.98 -17.69
C ARG A 167 7.57 36.47 -18.68
N LEU A 168 7.18 36.41 -19.95
CA LEU A 168 8.14 36.26 -21.04
C LEU A 168 9.10 37.44 -21.04
N THR A 169 10.36 37.13 -21.26
CA THR A 169 11.43 38.06 -21.49
C THR A 169 11.85 37.98 -22.95
N ASP A 170 12.49 39.04 -23.40
CA ASP A 170 13.03 39.17 -24.75
C ASP A 170 14.12 38.13 -25.10
N MET A 171 14.60 37.35 -24.14
CA MET A 171 15.61 36.29 -24.32
C MET A 171 15.00 34.88 -24.39
N ASP A 172 13.70 34.73 -24.16
CA ASP A 172 13.08 33.40 -24.12
C ASP A 172 12.99 32.81 -25.55
N ILE A 173 13.54 31.60 -25.69
CA ILE A 173 13.56 30.83 -26.94
C ILE A 173 12.81 29.52 -26.79
N CYS A 174 12.21 29.05 -27.87
CA CYS A 174 11.56 27.74 -27.91
C CYS A 174 12.60 26.63 -27.81
N SER A 175 12.45 25.68 -26.88
CA SER A 175 13.39 24.57 -26.71
C SER A 175 13.46 23.61 -27.91
N ILE A 176 12.39 23.54 -28.73
CA ILE A 176 12.29 22.69 -29.92
C ILE A 176 12.89 23.37 -31.16
N CYS A 177 12.33 24.51 -31.60
CA CYS A 177 12.76 25.15 -32.85
C CYS A 177 13.87 26.19 -32.69
N LYS A 178 14.29 26.47 -31.44
CA LYS A 178 15.30 27.47 -31.06
C LYS A 178 15.00 28.90 -31.54
N LYS A 179 13.77 29.19 -31.99
CA LYS A 179 13.30 30.54 -32.35
C LYS A 179 12.78 31.30 -31.13
N ARG A 180 12.88 32.63 -31.18
CA ARG A 180 12.43 33.56 -30.12
C ARG A 180 10.92 33.48 -29.89
N LEU A 181 10.51 33.55 -28.62
CA LEU A 181 9.10 33.59 -28.20
C LEU A 181 8.65 35.04 -28.09
N SER A 182 8.01 35.56 -29.14
CA SER A 182 7.49 36.92 -29.16
C SER A 182 6.13 37.04 -28.44
N PRO A 183 5.76 38.23 -27.91
CA PRO A 183 4.50 38.45 -27.18
C PRO A 183 3.20 38.13 -27.95
N GLY A 184 3.27 37.98 -29.28
CA GLY A 184 2.15 37.57 -30.13
C GLY A 184 2.07 36.06 -30.41
N ASN A 185 3.04 35.27 -29.97
CA ASN A 185 3.06 33.83 -30.18
C ASN A 185 2.46 33.11 -28.96
N THR A 186 1.53 32.18 -29.19
CA THR A 186 1.06 31.28 -28.14
C THR A 186 2.15 30.27 -27.78
N PHE A 187 2.45 30.17 -26.50
CA PHE A 187 3.49 29.30 -25.96
C PHE A 187 2.93 28.41 -24.86
N VAL A 188 3.63 27.30 -24.62
CA VAL A 188 3.35 26.32 -23.57
C VAL A 188 4.62 26.15 -22.75
N ARG A 189 4.47 26.04 -21.43
CA ARG A 189 5.56 25.63 -20.55
C ARG A 189 5.42 24.13 -20.26
N LEU A 190 6.47 23.38 -20.50
CA LEU A 190 6.48 21.94 -20.23
C LEU A 190 6.60 21.68 -18.72
N PRO A 191 5.81 20.77 -18.14
CA PRO A 191 5.89 20.44 -16.72
C PRO A 191 7.13 19.62 -16.35
N GLU A 192 7.78 18.96 -17.32
CA GLU A 192 8.93 18.08 -17.09
C GLU A 192 10.21 18.85 -16.76
N ASP A 193 10.53 19.87 -17.56
CA ASP A 193 11.80 20.61 -17.50
C ASP A 193 11.61 22.13 -17.35
N THR A 194 10.37 22.60 -17.23
CA THR A 194 9.99 24.02 -17.19
C THR A 194 10.36 24.83 -18.44
N SER A 195 10.78 24.16 -19.53
CA SER A 195 11.17 24.82 -20.77
C SER A 195 9.96 25.41 -21.50
N LEU A 196 10.22 26.47 -22.28
CA LEU A 196 9.19 27.14 -23.05
C LEU A 196 9.20 26.62 -24.49
N VAL A 197 8.01 26.33 -25.02
CA VAL A 197 7.81 25.89 -26.40
C VAL A 197 6.69 26.67 -27.06
N HIS A 198 6.75 26.86 -28.38
CA HIS A 198 5.57 27.31 -29.12
C HIS A 198 4.46 26.25 -29.03
N TYR A 199 3.20 26.67 -28.96
CA TYR A 199 2.06 25.76 -28.95
C TYR A 199 2.06 24.82 -30.17
N SER A 200 2.39 25.35 -31.35
CA SER A 200 2.52 24.57 -32.58
C SER A 200 3.69 23.57 -32.57
N CYS A 201 4.79 23.89 -31.88
CA CYS A 201 5.89 22.95 -31.68
C CYS A 201 5.49 21.83 -30.70
N TYR A 202 4.70 22.17 -29.67
CA TYR A 202 4.18 21.21 -28.71
C TYR A 202 3.21 20.21 -29.37
N GLU A 203 2.23 20.68 -30.15
CA GLU A 203 1.31 19.80 -30.89
C GLU A 203 2.04 18.86 -31.85
N LYS A 204 3.05 19.37 -32.57
CA LYS A 204 3.87 18.54 -33.47
C LYS A 204 4.63 17.44 -32.72
N ARG A 205 5.11 17.72 -31.51
CA ARG A 205 5.80 16.74 -30.64
C ARG A 205 4.83 15.66 -30.15
N LEU A 206 3.60 16.03 -29.76
CA LEU A 206 2.58 15.07 -29.35
C LEU A 206 2.16 14.13 -30.49
N ASN A 207 2.07 14.65 -31.71
CA ASN A 207 1.66 13.88 -32.88
C ASN A 207 2.79 13.03 -33.49
N ASN A 208 4.05 13.21 -33.07
CA ASN A 208 5.21 12.44 -33.53
C ASN A 208 6.17 12.10 -32.37
N PRO A 209 5.83 11.10 -31.54
CA PRO A 209 6.64 10.72 -30.39
C PRO A 209 8.01 10.11 -30.76
N SER A 210 8.26 9.74 -32.03
CA SER A 210 9.57 9.24 -32.49
C SER A 210 10.70 10.27 -32.48
N LEU A 211 10.39 11.56 -32.23
CA LEU A 211 11.38 12.64 -32.09
C LEU A 211 11.77 12.95 -30.63
N SER A 212 11.17 12.26 -29.63
CA SER A 212 11.43 12.53 -28.21
C SER A 212 12.71 11.89 -27.65
N ALA A 213 13.48 11.16 -28.47
CA ALA A 213 14.67 10.42 -28.04
C ALA A 213 16.00 11.15 -28.30
N PHE A 214 15.99 12.39 -28.82
CA PHE A 214 17.21 13.08 -29.28
C PHE A 214 17.49 14.45 -28.64
N PHE A 215 16.82 14.82 -27.54
CA PHE A 215 17.16 16.03 -26.79
C PHE A 215 17.03 15.82 -25.28
#